data_AF-A0A3M2F565-F1
#
_entry.id   AF-A0A3M2F565-F1
#
_cell.length_a   1.000
_cell.length_b   1.000
_cell.length_c   1.000
_cell.angle_alpha   90.00
_cell.angle_beta   90.00
_cell.angle_gamma   90.00
#
_symmetry.space_group_name_H-M   'P 1'
#
loop_
_entity.id
_entity.type
_entity.pdbx_description
1 polymer ?
#
loop_
_entity_poly.entity_id
_entity_poly.type
_entity_poly.pdbx_seq_one_letter_code
_entity_poly.pdbx_strand_id
1 'polypeptide(L)'
;MNISSQNIGFAVLFLLGLILAFSPVDEMNVSKVADKELLLSQLHSQSNYVEPEEVADWIINKEPGLQIVDIRTGEDFAKYHIPGAVHIPLERLLDKASLEMLNSDGTIVLASNGNTKASQAWLLLKEKGYDDVYALHGGMNYWVEIFSAPKKPQAPYTDDEIFRYQFRVAAGPVMMGKQVVPQQQTTVTPRKTIKPRRRAAKKKVDEGC
;
A
#
# COMPACT_ATOMS: atom_id res chain seq x y z
N MET A 1 -67.08 -29.20 -18.90
CA MET A 1 -65.82 -29.26 -19.68
C MET A 1 -64.70 -29.70 -18.75
N ASN A 2 -64.34 -30.99 -18.77
CA ASN A 2 -63.23 -31.54 -17.99
C ASN A 2 -61.92 -31.17 -18.68
N ILE A 3 -61.22 -30.15 -18.17
CA ILE A 3 -59.87 -29.83 -18.60
C ILE A 3 -58.95 -30.90 -18.00
N SER A 4 -58.43 -31.78 -18.85
CA SER A 4 -57.50 -32.85 -18.48
C SER A 4 -56.27 -32.28 -17.76
N SER A 5 -55.97 -32.80 -16.56
CA SER A 5 -54.84 -32.40 -15.71
C SER A 5 -53.47 -32.50 -16.39
N GLN A 6 -53.38 -33.28 -17.49
CA GLN A 6 -52.17 -33.39 -18.32
C GLN A 6 -51.84 -32.07 -19.05
N ASN A 7 -52.84 -31.33 -19.53
CA ASN A 7 -52.60 -30.10 -20.30
C ASN A 7 -52.25 -28.90 -19.41
N ILE A 8 -52.69 -28.91 -18.15
CA ILE A 8 -52.38 -27.87 -17.16
C ILE A 8 -50.91 -27.93 -16.78
N GLY A 9 -50.33 -29.14 -16.62
CA GLY A 9 -48.91 -29.30 -16.32
C GLY A 9 -47.98 -28.75 -17.40
N PHE A 10 -48.31 -29.02 -18.67
CA PHE A 10 -47.56 -28.45 -19.81
C PHE A 10 -47.71 -26.94 -19.92
N ALA A 11 -48.91 -26.40 -19.67
CA ALA A 11 -49.12 -24.95 -19.69
C ALA A 11 -48.32 -24.23 -18.60
N VAL A 12 -48.21 -24.81 -17.40
CA VAL A 12 -47.41 -24.25 -16.29
C VAL A 12 -45.91 -24.30 -16.61
N LEU A 13 -45.41 -25.41 -17.16
CA LEU A 13 -44.00 -25.52 -17.58
C LEU A 13 -43.66 -24.55 -18.72
N PHE A 14 -44.57 -24.33 -19.66
CA PHE A 14 -44.39 -23.36 -20.74
C PHE A 14 -44.38 -21.92 -20.21
N LEU A 15 -45.24 -21.61 -19.23
CA LEU A 15 -45.26 -20.31 -18.55
C LEU A 15 -44.01 -20.07 -17.71
N LEU A 16 -43.53 -21.08 -16.97
CA LEU A 16 -42.25 -21.02 -16.24
C LEU A 16 -41.07 -20.85 -17.19
N GLY A 17 -41.06 -21.56 -18.31
CA GLY A 17 -40.05 -21.42 -19.35
C GLY A 17 -40.04 -20.04 -20.00
N LEU A 18 -41.22 -19.44 -20.25
CA LEU A 18 -41.34 -18.08 -20.76
C LEU A 18 -40.88 -17.03 -19.73
N ILE A 19 -41.22 -17.22 -18.45
CA ILE A 19 -40.76 -16.33 -17.37
C ILE A 19 -39.24 -16.39 -17.21
N LEU A 20 -38.63 -17.58 -17.32
CA LEU A 20 -37.16 -17.72 -17.29
C LEU A 20 -36.50 -17.16 -18.55
N ALA A 21 -37.12 -17.32 -19.73
CA ALA A 21 -36.59 -16.82 -21.00
C ALA A 21 -36.70 -15.29 -21.15
N PHE A 22 -37.69 -14.67 -20.51
CA PHE A 22 -37.86 -13.21 -20.47
C PHE A 22 -37.44 -12.58 -19.14
N SER A 23 -36.92 -13.37 -18.19
CA SER A 23 -36.28 -12.81 -17.01
C SER A 23 -35.03 -12.10 -17.51
N PRO A 24 -34.83 -10.81 -17.19
CA PRO A 24 -33.52 -10.22 -17.32
C PRO A 24 -32.66 -11.00 -16.33
N VAL A 25 -31.91 -11.98 -16.83
CA VAL A 25 -30.71 -12.43 -16.14
C VAL A 25 -29.86 -11.19 -16.16
N ASP A 26 -29.94 -10.42 -15.07
CA ASP A 26 -29.13 -9.25 -14.86
C ASP A 26 -27.73 -9.72 -15.18
N GLU A 27 -27.13 -9.18 -16.23
CA GLU A 27 -25.75 -9.44 -16.59
C GLU A 27 -24.97 -8.99 -15.36
N MET A 28 -24.71 -9.92 -14.44
CA MET A 28 -23.92 -9.64 -13.26
C MET A 28 -22.61 -9.13 -13.82
N ASN A 29 -22.40 -7.83 -13.69
CA ASN A 29 -21.40 -7.10 -14.43
C ASN A 29 -20.04 -7.71 -14.10
N VAL A 30 -19.57 -8.59 -14.98
CA VAL A 30 -18.45 -9.51 -14.71
C VAL A 30 -17.18 -8.72 -14.43
N SER A 31 -17.07 -7.50 -14.97
CA SER A 31 -15.99 -6.55 -14.65
C SER A 31 -15.95 -6.23 -13.15
N LYS A 32 -17.06 -5.74 -12.56
CA LYS A 32 -17.13 -5.43 -11.12
C LYS A 32 -16.91 -6.63 -10.21
N VAL A 33 -17.33 -7.82 -10.64
CA VAL A 33 -17.13 -9.06 -9.87
C VAL A 33 -15.65 -9.48 -9.92
N ALA A 34 -15.01 -9.40 -11.08
CA ALA A 34 -13.58 -9.66 -11.24
C ALA A 34 -12.72 -8.63 -10.50
N ASP A 35 -13.08 -7.34 -10.53
CA ASP A 35 -12.39 -6.27 -9.82
C ASP A 35 -12.46 -6.49 -8.30
N LYS A 36 -13.61 -6.94 -7.79
CA LYS A 36 -13.80 -7.21 -6.36
C LYS A 36 -13.06 -8.46 -5.90
N GLU A 37 -13.07 -9.54 -6.67
CA GLU A 37 -12.27 -10.74 -6.38
C GLU A 37 -10.76 -10.43 -6.45
N LEU A 38 -10.32 -9.60 -7.40
CA LEU A 38 -8.95 -9.11 -7.48
C LEU A 38 -8.58 -8.30 -6.24
N LEU A 39 -9.46 -7.38 -5.82
CA LEU A 39 -9.25 -6.57 -4.62
C LEU A 39 -9.19 -7.42 -3.34
N LEU A 40 -10.06 -8.42 -3.22
CA LEU A 40 -10.06 -9.39 -2.12
C LEU A 40 -8.78 -10.24 -2.13
N SER A 41 -8.27 -10.61 -3.31
CA SER A 41 -7.00 -11.32 -3.43
C SER A 41 -5.80 -10.45 -3.04
N GLN A 42 -5.81 -9.15 -3.37
CA GLN A 42 -4.78 -8.19 -2.97
C GLN A 42 -4.79 -7.90 -1.47
N LEU A 43 -5.97 -7.90 -0.84
CA LEU A 43 -6.10 -7.85 0.62
C LEU A 43 -5.46 -9.07 1.30
N HIS A 44 -5.57 -10.25 0.69
CA HIS A 44 -4.96 -11.49 1.22
C HIS A 44 -3.44 -11.59 0.96
N SER A 45 -2.89 -10.87 -0.01
CA SER A 45 -1.46 -10.94 -0.38
C SER A 45 -0.56 -9.98 0.39
N GLN A 46 -1.08 -9.21 1.36
CA GLN A 46 -0.37 -8.12 2.06
C GLN A 46 0.18 -7.00 1.15
N SER A 47 -0.25 -6.94 -0.12
CA SER A 47 0.21 -5.93 -1.08
C SER A 47 -0.23 -4.49 -0.78
N ASN A 48 -1.14 -4.32 0.17
CA ASN A 48 -1.69 -3.03 0.54
C ASN A 48 -0.93 -2.34 1.68
N TYR A 49 0.13 -2.95 2.23
CA TYR A 49 0.93 -2.36 3.31
C TYR A 49 2.32 -1.95 2.83
N VAL A 50 2.84 -0.89 3.42
CA VAL A 50 4.24 -0.46 3.30
C VAL A 50 4.88 -0.42 4.68
N GLU A 51 6.13 -0.89 4.78
CA GLU A 51 6.87 -0.91 6.05
C GLU A 51 7.30 0.51 6.46
N PRO A 52 7.31 0.86 7.75
CA PRO A 52 7.70 2.18 8.21
C PRO A 52 9.11 2.62 7.79
N GLU A 53 10.06 1.68 7.72
CA GLU A 53 11.41 1.99 7.27
C GLU A 53 11.49 2.40 5.80
N GLU A 54 10.66 1.79 4.95
CA GLU A 54 10.57 2.14 3.53
C GLU A 54 9.96 3.52 3.34
N VAL A 55 8.87 3.83 4.05
CA VAL A 55 8.29 5.18 4.07
C VAL A 55 9.29 6.21 4.59
N ALA A 56 10.04 5.88 5.64
CA ALA A 56 11.08 6.77 6.17
C ALA A 56 12.21 7.01 5.14
N ASP A 57 12.62 5.98 4.39
CA ASP A 57 13.58 6.12 3.31
C ASP A 57 13.04 7.04 2.21
N TRP A 58 11.79 6.86 1.79
CA TRP A 58 11.15 7.73 0.79
C TRP A 58 11.08 9.20 1.24
N ILE A 59 10.80 9.45 2.52
CA ILE A 59 10.81 10.81 3.09
C ILE A 59 12.24 11.40 3.05
N ILE A 60 13.26 10.63 3.45
CA ILE A 60 14.66 11.06 3.47
C ILE A 60 15.16 11.39 2.06
N ASN A 61 14.81 10.54 1.10
CA ASN A 61 15.21 10.68 -0.30
C ASN A 61 14.33 11.69 -1.07
N LYS A 62 13.25 12.19 -0.44
CA LYS A 62 12.28 13.11 -1.03
C LYS A 62 11.69 12.55 -2.31
N GLU A 63 11.23 11.31 -2.25
CA GLU A 63 10.63 10.63 -3.39
C GLU A 63 9.52 11.50 -4.01
N PRO A 64 9.59 11.79 -5.31
CA PRO A 64 8.67 12.70 -5.96
C PRO A 64 7.26 12.11 -5.97
N GLY A 65 6.28 12.91 -5.57
CA GLY A 65 4.87 12.50 -5.57
C GLY A 65 4.44 11.72 -4.32
N LEU A 66 5.35 11.42 -3.38
CA LEU A 66 4.97 10.85 -2.08
C LEU A 66 4.04 11.80 -1.31
N GLN A 67 2.89 11.31 -0.91
CA GLN A 67 1.97 11.99 -0.02
C GLN A 67 1.60 11.10 1.16
N ILE A 68 1.90 11.57 2.37
CA ILE A 68 1.48 10.89 3.60
C ILE A 68 0.18 11.53 4.06
N VAL A 69 -0.85 10.73 4.26
CA VAL A 69 -2.18 11.18 4.68
C VAL A 69 -2.50 10.56 6.03
N ASP A 70 -2.50 11.39 7.08
CA ASP A 70 -2.91 10.96 8.42
C ASP A 70 -4.44 11.07 8.53
N ILE A 71 -5.08 9.92 8.73
CA ILE A 71 -6.54 9.77 8.77
C ILE A 71 -7.12 9.72 10.18
N ARG A 72 -6.31 10.02 11.20
CA ARG A 72 -6.73 10.02 12.61
C ARG A 72 -7.50 11.30 12.95
N THR A 73 -7.88 11.43 14.23
CA THR A 73 -8.49 12.65 14.74
C THR A 73 -7.49 13.82 14.69
N GLY A 74 -8.00 15.05 14.68
CA GLY A 74 -7.15 16.24 14.76
C GLY A 74 -6.31 16.29 16.05
N GLU A 75 -6.83 15.75 17.15
CA GLU A 75 -6.11 15.64 18.42
C GLU A 75 -4.89 14.70 18.31
N ASP A 76 -5.07 13.53 17.68
CA ASP A 76 -3.98 12.58 17.49
C ASP A 76 -2.94 13.11 16.51
N PHE A 77 -3.37 13.77 15.43
CA PHE A 77 -2.49 14.46 14.50
C PHE A 77 -1.68 15.57 15.20
N ALA A 78 -2.33 16.41 16.00
CA ALA A 78 -1.69 17.52 16.70
C ALA A 78 -0.68 17.06 17.77
N LYS A 79 -0.93 15.93 18.45
CA LYS A 79 0.02 15.36 19.41
C LYS A 79 1.34 14.98 18.74
N TYR A 80 1.25 14.29 17.60
CA TYR A 80 2.39 13.93 16.76
C TYR A 80 1.89 13.29 15.46
N HIS A 81 2.52 13.65 14.35
CA HIS A 81 2.30 13.07 13.03
C HIS A 81 3.64 12.95 12.29
N ILE A 82 3.68 12.13 11.23
CA ILE A 82 4.87 11.97 10.39
C ILE A 82 5.21 13.30 9.70
N PRO A 83 6.48 13.73 9.65
CA PRO A 83 6.87 14.97 8.99
C PRO A 83 6.34 15.07 7.56
N GLY A 84 5.69 16.20 7.24
CA GLY A 84 5.11 16.44 5.92
C GLY A 84 3.75 15.77 5.67
N ALA A 85 3.19 15.06 6.65
CA ALA A 85 1.86 14.47 6.50
C ALA A 85 0.76 15.53 6.38
N VAL A 86 -0.22 15.25 5.51
CA VAL A 86 -1.46 16.01 5.37
C VAL A 86 -2.52 15.35 6.23
N HIS A 87 -3.27 16.15 6.99
CA HIS A 87 -4.35 15.64 7.85
C HIS A 87 -5.68 15.60 7.10
N ILE A 88 -6.25 14.41 6.93
CA ILE A 88 -7.57 14.20 6.34
C ILE A 88 -8.28 13.11 7.16
N PRO A 89 -9.12 13.45 8.16
CA PRO A 89 -9.81 12.46 8.97
C PRO A 89 -10.56 11.43 8.11
N LEU A 90 -10.54 10.16 8.51
CA LEU A 90 -11.20 9.06 7.79
C LEU A 90 -12.65 9.39 7.42
N GLU A 91 -13.38 10.02 8.35
CA GLU A 91 -14.79 10.38 8.19
C GLU A 91 -15.03 11.42 7.08
N ARG A 92 -13.98 12.15 6.68
CA ARG A 92 -14.01 13.17 5.62
C ARG A 92 -13.21 12.76 4.39
N LEU A 93 -12.63 11.56 4.35
CA LEU A 93 -11.73 11.13 3.29
C LEU A 93 -12.36 11.20 1.89
N LEU A 94 -13.67 10.93 1.81
CA LEU A 94 -14.42 10.94 0.55
C LEU A 94 -15.12 12.28 0.25
N ASP A 95 -14.95 13.30 1.09
CA ASP A 95 -15.44 14.63 0.80
C ASP A 95 -14.74 15.17 -0.45
N LYS A 96 -15.47 15.92 -1.28
CA LYS A 96 -14.92 16.48 -2.53
C LYS A 96 -13.63 17.27 -2.30
N ALA A 97 -13.61 18.12 -1.26
CA ALA A 97 -12.44 18.92 -0.92
C ALA A 97 -11.24 18.06 -0.50
N SER A 98 -11.48 16.95 0.22
CA SER A 98 -10.43 16.02 0.61
C SER A 98 -9.84 15.30 -0.60
N LEU A 99 -10.69 14.85 -1.53
CA LEU A 99 -10.25 14.19 -2.76
C LEU A 99 -9.43 15.13 -3.65
N GLU A 100 -9.77 16.43 -3.71
CA GLU A 100 -8.98 17.46 -4.42
C GLU A 100 -7.60 17.70 -3.79
N MET A 101 -7.40 17.35 -2.52
CA MET A 101 -6.10 17.45 -1.84
C MET A 101 -5.21 16.22 -2.06
N LEU A 102 -5.77 15.10 -2.53
CA LEU A 102 -5.02 13.87 -2.75
C LEU A 102 -4.25 13.93 -4.07
N ASN A 103 -3.01 13.46 -4.04
CA ASN A 103 -2.17 13.35 -5.22
C ASN A 103 -2.53 12.08 -6.01
N SER A 104 -3.45 12.18 -6.97
CA SER A 104 -3.91 11.03 -7.77
C SER A 104 -2.81 10.40 -8.62
N ASP A 105 -1.77 11.15 -8.95
CA ASP A 105 -0.68 10.72 -9.85
C ASP A 105 0.58 10.27 -9.09
N GLY A 106 0.52 10.21 -7.75
CA GLY A 106 1.65 9.80 -6.92
C GLY A 106 1.29 8.78 -5.85
N THR A 107 2.28 8.42 -5.04
CA THR A 107 2.16 7.42 -3.99
C THR A 107 1.50 7.99 -2.75
N ILE A 108 0.36 7.44 -2.35
CA ILE A 108 -0.35 7.82 -1.13
C ILE A 108 -0.10 6.79 -0.03
N VAL A 109 0.43 7.24 1.12
CA VAL A 109 0.59 6.41 2.32
C VAL A 109 -0.39 6.86 3.40
N LEU A 110 -1.32 5.97 3.75
CA LEU A 110 -2.36 6.20 4.75
C LEU A 110 -1.86 5.83 6.15
N ALA A 111 -1.82 6.82 7.05
CA ALA A 111 -1.43 6.66 8.44
C ALA A 111 -2.64 6.68 9.37
N SER A 112 -2.85 5.60 10.12
CA SER A 112 -3.83 5.52 11.22
C SER A 112 -3.14 5.03 12.49
N ASN A 113 -3.84 4.90 13.63
CA ASN A 113 -3.21 4.38 14.86
C ASN A 113 -2.71 2.93 14.69
N GLY A 114 -3.37 2.13 13.86
CA GLY A 114 -2.96 0.76 13.52
C GLY A 114 -3.43 0.37 12.11
N ASN A 115 -3.60 -0.92 11.85
CA ASN A 115 -3.92 -1.41 10.49
C ASN A 115 -5.39 -1.17 10.10
N THR A 116 -6.33 -1.36 11.02
CA THR A 116 -7.78 -1.47 10.68
C THR A 116 -8.33 -0.27 9.92
N LYS A 117 -8.15 0.95 10.43
CA LYS A 117 -8.68 2.16 9.78
C LYS A 117 -7.91 2.52 8.51
N ALA A 118 -6.59 2.25 8.47
CA ALA A 118 -5.78 2.47 7.28
C ALA A 118 -6.22 1.56 6.13
N SER A 119 -6.52 0.30 6.40
CA SER A 119 -7.04 -0.64 5.39
C SER A 119 -8.44 -0.29 4.92
N GLN A 120 -9.29 0.26 5.80
CA GLN A 120 -10.59 0.83 5.39
C GLN A 120 -10.40 2.00 4.43
N ALA A 121 -9.55 2.98 4.78
CA ALA A 121 -9.24 4.10 3.90
C ALA A 121 -8.65 3.65 2.56
N TRP A 122 -7.73 2.68 2.60
CA TRP A 122 -7.13 2.09 1.41
C TRP A 122 -8.21 1.57 0.46
N LEU A 123 -9.13 0.75 0.98
CA LEU A 123 -10.24 0.19 0.20
C LEU A 123 -11.09 1.30 -0.43
N LEU A 124 -11.45 2.33 0.34
CA LEU A 124 -12.24 3.45 -0.14
C LEU A 124 -11.54 4.22 -1.27
N LEU A 125 -10.23 4.45 -1.18
CA LEU A 125 -9.48 5.13 -2.23
C LEU A 125 -9.26 4.25 -3.47
N LYS A 126 -9.02 2.94 -3.29
CA LYS A 126 -8.99 1.98 -4.40
C LYS A 126 -10.32 1.99 -5.17
N GLU A 127 -11.46 1.99 -4.48
CA GLU A 127 -12.79 2.10 -5.11
C GLU A 127 -13.01 3.44 -5.84
N LYS A 128 -12.28 4.50 -5.46
CA LYS A 128 -12.28 5.80 -6.16
C LYS A 128 -11.30 5.88 -7.33
N GLY A 129 -10.58 4.80 -7.62
CA GLY A 129 -9.63 4.73 -8.74
C GLY A 129 -8.24 5.27 -8.42
N TYR A 130 -7.89 5.41 -7.15
CA TYR A 130 -6.49 5.67 -6.78
C TYR A 130 -5.71 4.36 -6.87
N ASP A 131 -4.65 4.36 -7.68
CA ASP A 131 -3.92 3.12 -7.95
C ASP A 131 -2.81 2.83 -6.95
N ASP A 132 -2.01 3.86 -6.65
CA ASP A 132 -0.79 3.76 -5.86
C ASP A 132 -1.04 4.21 -4.40
N VAL A 133 -1.80 3.39 -3.67
CA VAL A 133 -2.19 3.65 -2.28
C VAL A 133 -1.72 2.51 -1.38
N TYR A 134 -1.11 2.87 -0.26
CA TYR A 134 -0.64 1.94 0.77
C TYR A 134 -1.14 2.33 2.16
N ALA A 135 -1.38 1.35 3.00
CA ALA A 135 -1.56 1.52 4.44
C ALA A 135 -0.19 1.38 5.14
N LEU A 136 0.11 2.28 6.08
CA LEU A 136 1.32 2.16 6.89
C LEU A 136 1.22 0.92 7.79
N HIS A 137 2.14 -0.03 7.63
CA HIS A 137 2.17 -1.25 8.45
C HIS A 137 2.28 -0.89 9.93
N GLY A 138 1.40 -1.45 10.75
CA GLY A 138 1.36 -1.24 12.21
C GLY A 138 0.89 0.16 12.63
N GLY A 139 0.63 1.05 11.66
CA GLY A 139 0.23 2.42 11.87
C GLY A 139 1.22 3.24 12.70
N MET A 140 0.71 4.35 13.23
CA MET A 140 1.47 5.29 14.05
C MET A 140 1.98 4.68 15.35
N ASN A 141 1.32 3.65 15.88
CA ASN A 141 1.80 2.95 17.07
C ASN A 141 3.14 2.26 16.79
N TYR A 142 3.24 1.51 15.69
CA TYR A 142 4.48 0.84 15.31
C TYR A 142 5.55 1.83 14.84
N TRP A 143 5.16 2.86 14.08
CA TRP A 143 6.06 3.95 13.70
C TRP A 143 6.77 4.56 14.91
N VAL A 144 5.99 4.98 15.92
CA VAL A 144 6.54 5.58 17.14
C VAL A 144 7.41 4.57 17.88
N GLU A 145 6.99 3.32 18.01
CA GLU A 145 7.79 2.29 18.68
C GLU A 145 9.19 2.17 18.08
N ILE A 146 9.30 2.03 16.76
CA ILE A 146 10.59 1.70 16.13
C ILE A 146 11.52 2.89 15.97
N PHE A 147 10.99 4.12 15.88
CA PHE A 147 11.80 5.33 15.66
C PHE A 147 12.08 6.14 16.93
N SER A 148 11.23 6.03 17.97
CA SER A 148 11.47 6.75 19.24
C SER A 148 12.54 6.09 20.12
N ALA A 149 12.58 4.76 20.13
CA ALA A 149 13.53 3.97 20.89
C ALA A 149 13.87 2.65 20.16
N PRO A 150 14.68 2.71 19.08
CA PRO A 150 15.06 1.52 18.32
C PRO A 150 15.70 0.45 19.22
N LYS A 151 15.14 -0.75 19.23
CA LYS A 151 15.67 -1.90 19.99
C LYS A 151 16.81 -2.56 19.21
N LYS A 152 17.98 -2.68 19.83
CA LYS A 152 19.12 -3.40 19.23
C LYS A 152 18.85 -4.91 19.20
N PRO A 153 19.09 -5.62 18.09
CA PRO A 153 18.93 -7.06 18.04
C PRO A 153 19.91 -7.78 18.99
N GLN A 154 19.50 -8.93 19.51
CA GLN A 154 20.35 -9.76 20.37
C GLN A 154 21.24 -10.67 19.51
N ALA A 155 22.45 -10.96 19.99
CA ALA A 155 23.35 -11.85 19.28
C ALA A 155 22.92 -13.33 19.45
N PRO A 156 23.10 -14.18 18.42
CA PRO A 156 23.58 -13.83 17.09
C PRO A 156 22.50 -13.11 16.27
N TYR A 157 22.90 -12.14 15.47
CA TYR A 157 22.03 -11.42 14.54
C TYR A 157 22.58 -11.50 13.12
N THR A 158 21.68 -11.33 12.15
CA THR A 158 21.96 -11.22 10.72
C THR A 158 22.40 -9.81 10.34
N ASP A 159 23.02 -9.68 9.16
CA ASP A 159 23.41 -8.38 8.59
C ASP A 159 22.19 -7.46 8.38
N ASP A 160 21.05 -8.03 8.00
CA ASP A 160 19.81 -7.27 7.75
C ASP A 160 19.22 -6.71 9.06
N GLU A 161 19.20 -7.50 10.13
CA GLU A 161 18.69 -7.06 11.43
C GLU A 161 19.50 -5.90 12.00
N ILE A 162 20.84 -5.98 11.91
CA ILE A 162 21.70 -4.89 12.40
C ILE A 162 21.60 -3.66 11.50
N PHE A 163 21.46 -3.84 10.18
CA PHE A 163 21.24 -2.74 9.25
C PHE A 163 19.94 -1.99 9.54
N ARG A 164 18.81 -2.69 9.70
CA ARG A 164 17.52 -2.08 10.05
C ARG A 164 17.58 -1.31 11.37
N TYR A 165 18.28 -1.86 12.37
CA TYR A 165 18.51 -1.15 13.62
C TYR A 165 19.29 0.15 13.40
N GLN A 166 20.41 0.10 12.67
CA GLN A 166 21.22 1.29 12.36
C GLN A 166 20.44 2.35 11.58
N PHE A 167 19.63 1.92 10.60
CA PHE A 167 18.73 2.79 9.87
C PHE A 167 17.76 3.50 10.81
N ARG A 168 17.05 2.77 11.66
CA ARG A 168 16.09 3.35 12.63
C ARG A 168 16.75 4.34 13.58
N VAL A 169 17.97 4.06 14.05
CA VAL A 169 18.76 4.98 14.89
C VAL A 169 19.07 6.28 14.14
N ALA A 170 19.46 6.18 12.87
CA ALA A 170 19.82 7.35 12.05
C ALA A 170 18.59 8.17 11.61
N ALA A 171 17.51 7.51 11.20
CA ALA A 171 16.27 8.14 10.75
C ALA A 171 15.43 8.69 11.91
N GLY A 172 15.50 8.06 13.08
CA GLY A 172 14.66 8.35 14.25
C GLY A 172 14.55 9.83 14.61
N PRO A 173 15.64 10.62 14.71
CA PRO A 173 15.54 12.04 15.00
C PRO A 173 14.70 12.81 13.98
N VAL A 174 14.93 12.60 12.68
CA VAL A 174 14.17 13.24 11.60
C VAL A 174 12.70 12.84 11.69
N MET A 175 12.43 11.54 11.80
CA MET A 175 11.07 11.01 11.81
C MET A 175 10.29 11.50 13.03
N MET A 176 10.93 11.57 14.20
CA MET A 176 10.29 12.01 15.45
C MET A 176 10.32 13.53 15.65
N GLY A 177 10.67 14.32 14.62
CA GLY A 177 10.66 15.79 14.67
C GLY A 177 11.76 16.41 15.55
N LYS A 178 12.80 15.66 15.93
CA LYS A 178 13.99 16.17 16.62
C LYS A 178 14.99 16.66 15.57
N GLN A 179 15.51 17.88 15.72
CA GLN A 179 16.57 18.36 14.83
C GLN A 179 17.79 17.43 14.91
N VAL A 180 18.25 16.95 13.75
CA VAL A 180 19.53 16.26 13.62
C VAL A 180 20.63 17.31 13.81
N VAL A 181 21.21 17.39 15.00
CA VAL A 181 22.54 17.97 15.16
C VAL A 181 23.48 17.05 14.35
N PRO A 182 24.31 17.55 13.41
CA PRO A 182 25.23 16.71 12.66
C PRO A 182 26.18 16.00 13.63
N GLN A 183 25.85 14.76 14.01
CA GLN A 183 26.80 13.91 14.70
C GLN A 183 27.83 13.47 13.66
N GLN A 184 29.09 13.74 14.00
CA GLN A 184 30.26 13.43 13.18
C GLN A 184 30.14 12.02 12.60
N GLN A 185 30.36 11.93 11.29
CA GLN A 185 30.49 10.70 10.53
C GLN A 185 31.27 9.66 11.34
N THR A 186 30.60 8.66 11.89
CA THR A 186 31.25 7.40 12.22
C THR A 186 31.72 6.84 10.90
N THR A 187 33.02 7.00 10.66
CA THR A 187 33.73 6.59 9.45
C THR A 187 33.50 5.09 9.24
N VAL A 188 32.50 4.73 8.44
CA VAL A 188 32.45 3.42 7.83
C VAL A 188 33.45 3.48 6.69
N THR A 189 34.64 2.95 6.93
CA THR A 189 35.69 2.84 5.92
C THR A 189 35.11 2.24 4.64
N PRO A 190 35.26 2.89 3.46
CA PRO A 190 34.72 2.35 2.22
C PRO A 190 35.32 0.98 1.96
N ARG A 191 34.47 -0.05 1.89
CA ARG A 191 34.83 -1.35 1.34
C ARG A 191 35.31 -1.10 -0.08
N LYS A 192 36.59 -1.39 -0.36
CA LYS A 192 37.19 -1.28 -1.70
C LYS A 192 36.22 -1.88 -2.73
N THR A 193 35.66 -1.02 -3.58
CA THR A 193 34.90 -1.44 -4.76
C THR A 193 35.79 -2.29 -5.64
N ILE A 194 35.56 -3.60 -5.61
CA ILE A 194 36.04 -4.52 -6.64
C ILE A 194 35.33 -4.09 -7.92
N LYS A 195 36.07 -3.50 -8.85
CA LYS A 195 35.53 -3.10 -10.15
C LYS A 195 34.94 -4.34 -10.84
N PRO A 196 33.72 -4.27 -11.40
CA PRO A 196 33.18 -5.38 -12.16
C PRO A 196 34.08 -5.62 -13.39
N ARG A 197 34.63 -6.84 -13.48
CA ARG A 197 35.44 -7.30 -14.61
C ARG A 197 34.53 -7.34 -15.84
N ARG A 198 34.60 -6.31 -16.70
CA ARG A 198 33.95 -6.31 -18.02
C ARG A 198 34.38 -7.58 -18.77
N ARG A 199 33.42 -8.45 -19.07
CA ARG A 199 33.61 -9.57 -20.01
C ARG A 199 33.90 -8.96 -21.38
N ALA A 200 35.08 -9.26 -21.94
CA ALA A 200 35.42 -8.86 -23.31
C ALA A 200 34.43 -9.51 -24.29
N ALA A 201 33.83 -8.69 -25.16
CA ALA A 201 33.05 -9.16 -26.28
C ALA A 201 33.95 -9.97 -27.23
N LYS A 202 33.50 -11.16 -27.62
CA LYS A 202 34.16 -12.01 -28.63
C LYS A 202 34.21 -11.24 -29.96
N LYS A 203 35.41 -10.93 -30.45
CA LYS A 203 35.62 -10.43 -31.82
C LYS A 203 35.60 -11.64 -32.75
N LYS A 204 34.74 -11.58 -33.78
CA LYS A 204 34.70 -12.55 -34.89
C LYS A 204 36.08 -12.56 -35.57
N VAL A 205 36.59 -13.76 -35.85
CA VAL A 205 37.76 -13.95 -36.72
C VAL A 205 37.20 -14.23 -38.11
N ASP A 206 37.48 -13.32 -39.03
CA ASP A 206 37.22 -13.44 -40.46
C ASP A 206 38.47 -13.98 -41.17
N GLU A 207 38.23 -14.65 -42.28
CA GLU A 207 39.12 -15.51 -43.06
C GLU A 207 40.21 -14.74 -43.87
N GLY A 208 41.31 -15.46 -44.21
CA GLY A 208 42.32 -15.08 -45.22
C GLY A 208 43.74 -14.93 -44.64
N CYS A 209 44.81 -15.58 -45.13
CA CYS A 209 45.10 -16.29 -46.38
C CYS A 209 45.73 -17.68 -46.11
#